data_AF-A0A418Q3W1-F1
#
_entry.id   AF-A0A418Q3W1-F1
#
_cell.length_a   1.000
_cell.length_b   1.000
_cell.length_c   1.000
_cell.angle_alpha   90.00
_cell.angle_beta   90.00
_cell.angle_gamma   90.00
#
_symmetry.space_group_name_H-M   'P 1'
#
loop_
_entity.id
_entity.type
_entity.pdbx_description
1 polymer ?
#
loop_
_entity_poly.entity_id
_entity_poly.type
_entity_poly.pdbx_seq_one_letter_code
_entity_poly.pdbx_strand_id
1 'polypeptide(L)'
;MDDQGGTSMLRMLTAALLANAAIHPTNAAAQAAPAAATSHDALALELAQLGQPTALFVEGVLMGYDLASMEQKPDADAAEVEKEFPGFMAKVQQRGRAELERLMTERAPGLHRQLADLYAANLTDPQMRDMMAFLRTPTGLKFVRSMMLSSSGANSAEDLKLTAEEVAAENRAAASETMKKLSGDEWLELMKFATSPAGQANRALAEKAQPLVATSMTAIMTEFTKRMEPITMDILESYIKAKAD
;
A
#
# COMPACT_ATOMS: atom_id res chain seq x y z
N MET A 1 6.06 17.86 -49.11
CA MET A 1 5.76 18.52 -47.82
C MET A 1 5.71 17.40 -46.79
N ASP A 2 6.79 16.73 -46.44
CA ASP A 2 8.15 17.17 -46.08
C ASP A 2 8.14 18.34 -45.10
N ASP A 3 8.08 17.99 -43.82
CA ASP A 3 8.71 18.78 -42.77
C ASP A 3 9.43 17.82 -41.80
N GLN A 4 10.73 17.66 -42.05
CA GLN A 4 11.72 17.19 -41.08
C GLN A 4 12.30 18.43 -40.41
N GLY A 5 12.35 18.49 -39.08
CA GLY A 5 13.18 19.50 -38.43
C GLY A 5 12.90 19.67 -36.94
N GLY A 6 13.75 19.08 -36.09
CA GLY A 6 13.67 19.32 -34.65
C GLY A 6 14.73 18.67 -33.78
N THR A 7 15.74 18.02 -34.34
CA THR A 7 16.98 17.67 -33.63
C THR A 7 17.87 18.91 -33.55
N SER A 8 17.85 19.61 -32.41
CA SER A 8 19.00 20.32 -31.81
C SER A 8 18.52 21.50 -30.97
N MET A 9 18.55 21.36 -29.65
CA MET A 9 18.92 22.49 -28.79
C MET A 9 19.52 21.97 -27.48
N LEU A 10 20.77 22.37 -27.25
CA LEU A 10 21.52 22.36 -26.00
C LEU A 10 22.14 21.04 -25.52
N ARG A 11 23.17 20.64 -26.27
CA ARG A 11 24.49 20.43 -25.66
C ARG A 11 24.99 21.78 -25.12
N MET A 12 25.14 21.94 -23.80
CA MET A 12 26.10 22.86 -23.16
C MET A 12 25.99 22.74 -21.63
N LEU A 13 26.95 22.07 -20.99
CA LEU A 13 27.78 22.68 -19.93
C LEU A 13 28.83 21.68 -19.46
N THR A 14 30.04 21.96 -19.95
CA THR A 14 31.32 21.34 -19.62
C THR A 14 31.85 21.93 -18.31
N ALA A 15 32.40 21.05 -17.46
CA ALA A 15 33.46 21.22 -16.46
C ALA A 15 33.74 22.60 -15.81
N ALA A 16 33.71 22.63 -14.47
CA ALA A 16 34.80 23.13 -13.62
C ALA A 16 34.41 23.02 -12.13
N LEU A 17 35.14 22.25 -11.33
CA LEU A 17 35.99 22.80 -10.27
C LEU A 17 36.77 21.66 -9.59
N LEU A 18 38.07 21.63 -9.88
CA LEU A 18 39.09 21.04 -9.03
C LEU A 18 39.58 22.11 -8.05
N ALA A 19 39.97 21.65 -6.87
CA ALA A 19 40.78 22.30 -5.85
C ALA A 19 40.09 23.34 -4.93
N ASN A 20 39.70 22.88 -3.74
CA ASN A 20 40.02 23.61 -2.52
C ASN A 20 40.64 22.63 -1.51
N ALA A 21 41.96 22.68 -1.39
CA ALA A 21 42.72 21.97 -0.38
C ALA A 21 43.02 22.91 0.80
N ALA A 22 42.95 22.33 2.01
CA ALA A 22 43.30 22.89 3.32
C ALA A 22 42.34 23.98 3.85
N ILE A 23 41.88 23.97 5.10
CA ILE A 23 42.52 23.62 6.38
C ILE A 23 41.39 23.13 7.31
N HIS A 24 41.50 21.94 7.92
CA HIS A 24 40.63 21.57 9.04
C HIS A 24 41.44 21.36 10.33
N PRO A 25 41.00 21.94 11.46
CA PRO A 25 41.63 21.76 12.76
C PRO A 25 41.56 20.29 13.17
N THR A 26 42.66 19.80 13.72
CA THR A 26 42.79 18.45 14.28
C THR A 26 42.00 18.36 15.59
N ASN A 27 40.67 18.37 15.50
CA ASN A 27 39.85 17.86 16.58
C ASN A 27 40.01 16.34 16.57
N ALA A 28 40.62 15.82 17.63
CA ALA A 28 40.59 14.41 17.97
C ALA A 28 39.13 14.00 18.19
N ALA A 29 38.42 13.73 17.10
CA ALA A 29 37.11 13.12 17.12
C ALA A 29 37.31 11.72 17.71
N ALA A 30 36.65 11.46 18.84
CA ALA A 30 36.43 10.11 19.32
C ALA A 30 36.03 9.26 18.11
N GLN A 31 36.82 8.22 17.82
CA GLN A 31 36.52 7.26 16.76
C GLN A 31 35.20 6.59 17.14
N ALA A 32 34.09 7.18 16.69
CA ALA A 32 32.80 6.53 16.69
C ALA A 32 33.00 5.24 15.90
N ALA A 33 32.76 4.10 16.57
CA ALA A 33 32.81 2.81 15.91
C ALA A 33 31.98 2.89 14.62
N PRO A 34 32.50 2.41 13.48
CA PRO A 34 31.77 2.46 12.23
C PRO A 34 30.42 1.79 12.43
N ALA A 35 29.33 2.56 12.25
CA ALA A 35 28.00 2.01 12.30
C ALA A 35 27.93 0.87 11.27
N ALA A 36 27.48 -0.32 11.70
CA ALA A 36 27.34 -1.45 10.80
C ALA A 36 26.48 -1.04 9.61
N ALA A 37 27.00 -1.21 8.38
CA ALA A 37 26.26 -0.89 7.18
C ALA A 37 25.00 -1.77 7.12
N THR A 38 23.83 -1.14 6.95
CA THR A 38 22.57 -1.85 6.70
C THR A 38 22.73 -2.74 5.47
N SER A 39 22.36 -4.02 5.56
CA SER A 39 22.39 -4.92 4.42
C SER A 39 21.38 -4.50 3.35
N HIS A 40 21.64 -4.90 2.11
CA HIS A 40 20.75 -4.65 0.96
C HIS A 40 19.32 -5.14 1.21
N ASP A 41 19.17 -6.37 1.69
CA ASP A 41 17.86 -6.97 2.00
C ASP A 41 17.13 -6.23 3.14
N ALA A 42 17.88 -5.71 4.13
CA ALA A 42 17.28 -4.92 5.21
C ALA A 42 16.76 -3.57 4.70
N LEU A 43 17.48 -2.92 3.76
CA LEU A 43 16.99 -1.70 3.11
C LEU A 43 15.72 -1.96 2.30
N ALA A 44 15.68 -3.08 1.58
CA ALA A 44 14.51 -3.46 0.78
C ALA A 44 13.28 -3.74 1.65
N LEU A 45 13.46 -4.42 2.79
CA LEU A 45 12.39 -4.67 3.74
C LEU A 45 11.89 -3.38 4.40
N GLU A 46 12.80 -2.48 4.79
CA GLU A 46 12.44 -1.17 5.33
C GLU A 46 11.63 -0.35 4.31
N LEU A 47 12.04 -0.36 3.04
CA LEU A 47 11.31 0.30 1.96
C LEU A 47 9.90 -0.30 1.77
N ALA A 48 9.76 -1.63 1.79
CA ALA A 48 8.46 -2.30 1.70
C ALA A 48 7.52 -1.90 2.85
N GLN A 49 8.05 -1.83 4.07
CA GLN A 49 7.29 -1.43 5.25
C GLN A 49 6.90 0.06 5.22
N LEU A 50 7.75 0.94 4.70
CA LEU A 50 7.46 2.37 4.55
C LEU A 50 6.45 2.64 3.44
N GLY A 51 6.57 1.94 2.31
CA GLY A 51 5.66 2.10 1.17
C GLY A 51 4.26 1.54 1.43
N GLN A 52 4.16 0.54 2.29
CA GLN A 52 2.89 -0.07 2.69
C GLN A 52 2.84 -0.33 4.21
N PRO A 53 2.69 0.71 5.04
CA PRO A 53 2.65 0.53 6.49
C PRO A 53 1.46 -0.35 6.89
N THR A 54 1.69 -1.39 7.69
CA THR A 54 0.64 -2.37 8.06
C THR A 54 -0.61 -1.71 8.58
N ALA A 55 -0.48 -0.73 9.47
CA ALA A 55 -1.63 -0.03 10.05
C ALA A 55 -2.48 0.68 8.99
N LEU A 56 -1.87 1.40 8.05
CA LEU A 56 -2.59 2.10 6.98
C LEU A 56 -3.20 1.12 5.96
N PHE A 57 -2.49 0.03 5.67
CA PHE A 57 -2.97 -1.01 4.78
C PHE A 57 -4.21 -1.71 5.35
N VAL A 58 -4.16 -2.07 6.64
CA VAL A 58 -5.30 -2.64 7.37
C VAL A 58 -6.46 -1.64 7.45
N GLU A 59 -6.18 -0.38 7.80
CA GLU A 59 -7.19 0.69 7.88
C GLU A 59 -7.93 0.86 6.54
N GLY A 60 -7.21 0.93 5.42
CA GLY A 60 -7.82 1.07 4.09
C GLY A 60 -8.74 -0.09 3.74
N VAL A 61 -8.30 -1.33 3.99
CA VAL A 61 -9.12 -2.53 3.72
C VAL A 61 -10.35 -2.60 4.61
N LEU A 62 -10.23 -2.27 5.90
CA LEU A 62 -11.37 -2.25 6.82
C LEU A 62 -12.36 -1.15 6.45
N MET A 63 -11.89 0.01 6.00
CA MET A 63 -12.77 1.06 5.48
C MET A 63 -13.56 0.58 4.26
N GLY A 64 -12.91 -0.14 3.35
CA GLY A 64 -13.57 -0.77 2.20
C GLY A 64 -14.62 -1.81 2.62
N TYR A 65 -14.29 -2.66 3.60
CA TYR A 65 -15.24 -3.62 4.17
C TYR A 65 -16.47 -2.95 4.79
N ASP A 66 -16.24 -1.88 5.56
CA ASP A 66 -17.31 -1.12 6.22
C ASP A 66 -18.22 -0.45 5.16
N LEU A 67 -17.66 0.14 4.11
CA LEU A 67 -18.42 0.73 3.00
C LEU A 67 -19.22 -0.32 2.23
N ALA A 68 -18.61 -1.45 1.86
CA ALA A 68 -19.28 -2.52 1.15
C ALA A 68 -20.47 -3.07 1.95
N SER A 69 -20.32 -3.19 3.27
CA SER A 69 -21.39 -3.63 4.17
C SER A 69 -22.55 -2.63 4.25
N MET A 70 -22.29 -1.32 4.11
CA MET A 70 -23.33 -0.29 4.08
C MET A 70 -24.09 -0.26 2.75
N GLU A 71 -23.43 -0.60 1.64
CA GLU A 71 -24.02 -0.61 0.30
C GLU A 71 -24.77 -1.91 -0.01
N GLN A 72 -24.40 -3.01 0.66
CA GLN A 72 -25.03 -4.30 0.48
C GLN A 72 -26.47 -4.29 1.01
N LYS A 73 -27.44 -4.42 0.10
CA LYS A 73 -28.81 -4.74 0.49
C LYS A 73 -28.86 -6.21 0.90
N PRO A 74 -29.43 -6.55 2.07
CA PRO A 74 -29.61 -7.94 2.43
C PRO A 74 -30.48 -8.60 1.35
N ASP A 75 -30.10 -9.81 0.95
CA ASP A 75 -30.99 -10.64 0.14
C ASP A 75 -32.23 -11.05 0.96
N ALA A 76 -33.20 -11.68 0.31
CA ALA A 76 -34.46 -12.05 0.95
C ALA A 76 -34.26 -12.99 2.16
N ASP A 77 -33.27 -13.87 2.09
CA ASP A 77 -32.99 -14.85 3.14
C ASP A 77 -32.34 -14.16 4.35
N ALA A 78 -31.34 -13.30 4.13
CA ALA A 78 -30.72 -12.50 5.17
C ALA A 78 -31.71 -11.55 5.85
N ALA A 79 -32.66 -10.99 5.09
CA ALA A 79 -33.71 -10.14 5.64
C ALA A 79 -34.69 -10.92 6.54
N GLU A 80 -35.04 -12.16 6.19
CA GLU A 80 -35.89 -13.00 7.05
C GLU A 80 -35.14 -13.46 8.31
N VAL A 81 -33.85 -13.79 8.20
CA VAL A 81 -33.00 -14.10 9.37
C VAL A 81 -32.90 -12.91 10.31
N GLU A 82 -32.67 -11.70 9.80
CA GLU A 82 -32.61 -10.48 10.62
C GLU A 82 -33.98 -10.16 11.26
N LYS A 83 -35.09 -10.46 10.59
CA LYS A 83 -36.44 -10.32 11.15
C LYS A 83 -36.70 -11.33 12.27
N GLU A 84 -36.22 -12.56 12.15
CA GLU A 84 -36.33 -13.57 13.20
C GLU A 84 -35.36 -13.30 14.36
N PHE A 85 -34.16 -12.78 14.07
CA PHE A 85 -33.08 -12.52 15.01
C PHE A 85 -32.55 -11.07 14.85
N PRO A 86 -33.22 -10.07 15.44
CA PRO A 86 -32.81 -8.68 15.32
C PRO A 86 -31.37 -8.44 15.81
N GLY A 87 -30.55 -7.78 15.00
CA GLY A 87 -29.14 -7.52 15.26
C GLY A 87 -28.20 -8.65 14.83
N PHE A 88 -28.69 -9.70 14.17
CA PHE A 88 -27.88 -10.80 13.68
C PHE A 88 -26.81 -10.31 12.69
N MET A 89 -27.21 -9.59 11.64
CA MET A 89 -26.30 -9.11 10.60
C MET A 89 -25.26 -8.13 11.15
N ALA A 90 -25.65 -7.24 12.06
CA ALA A 90 -24.72 -6.32 12.72
C ALA A 90 -23.63 -7.08 13.51
N LYS A 91 -24.00 -8.18 14.19
CA LYS A 91 -23.06 -9.00 14.96
C LYS A 91 -22.15 -9.82 14.04
N VAL A 92 -22.67 -10.30 12.90
CA VAL A 92 -21.87 -10.97 11.86
C VAL A 92 -20.84 -9.98 11.28
N GLN A 93 -21.27 -8.78 10.90
CA GLN A 93 -20.38 -7.73 10.38
C GLN A 93 -19.31 -7.35 11.40
N GLN A 94 -19.67 -7.14 12.67
CA GLN A 94 -18.72 -6.78 13.71
C GLN A 94 -17.63 -7.85 13.89
N ARG A 95 -18.02 -9.14 13.96
CA ARG A 95 -17.05 -10.25 14.09
C ARG A 95 -16.25 -10.47 12.81
N GLY A 96 -16.88 -10.30 11.64
CA GLY A 96 -16.19 -10.36 10.36
C GLY A 96 -15.12 -9.27 10.23
N ARG A 97 -15.44 -8.03 10.60
CA ARG A 97 -14.48 -6.92 10.61
C ARG A 97 -13.24 -7.24 11.45
N ALA A 98 -13.44 -7.75 12.67
CA ALA A 98 -12.34 -8.12 13.56
C ALA A 98 -11.51 -9.29 13.01
N GLU A 99 -12.15 -10.26 12.36
CA GLU A 99 -11.46 -11.40 11.75
C GLU A 99 -10.64 -10.99 10.52
N LEU A 100 -11.17 -10.08 9.70
CA LEU A 100 -10.44 -9.50 8.56
C LEU A 100 -9.22 -8.70 9.04
N GLU A 101 -9.38 -7.85 10.06
CA GLU A 101 -8.27 -7.11 10.69
C GLU A 101 -7.15 -8.05 11.16
N ARG A 102 -7.52 -9.15 11.83
CA ARG A 102 -6.58 -10.18 12.30
C ARG A 102 -5.84 -10.82 11.13
N LEU A 103 -6.56 -11.28 10.10
CA LEU A 103 -5.96 -11.92 8.93
C LEU A 103 -5.01 -10.98 8.17
N MET A 104 -5.42 -9.74 7.95
CA MET A 104 -4.61 -8.73 7.28
C MET A 104 -3.30 -8.48 8.04
N THR A 105 -3.40 -8.33 9.38
CA THR A 105 -2.23 -8.13 10.25
C THR A 105 -1.28 -9.32 10.22
N GLU A 106 -1.81 -10.55 10.27
CA GLU A 106 -1.02 -11.78 10.23
C GLU A 106 -0.30 -12.00 8.89
N ARG A 107 -0.92 -11.56 7.79
CA ARG A 107 -0.42 -11.79 6.43
C ARG A 107 0.48 -10.66 5.91
N ALA A 108 0.36 -9.44 6.46
CA ALA A 108 1.16 -8.29 6.06
C ALA A 108 2.69 -8.55 6.05
N PRO A 109 3.31 -9.21 7.05
CA PRO A 109 4.73 -9.51 7.01
C PRO A 109 5.15 -10.37 5.81
N GLY A 110 4.29 -11.28 5.35
CA GLY A 110 4.55 -12.10 4.17
C GLY A 110 4.59 -11.28 2.90
N LEU A 111 3.60 -10.39 2.73
CA LEU A 111 3.55 -9.46 1.61
C LEU A 111 4.74 -8.49 1.61
N HIS A 112 5.12 -7.95 2.78
CA HIS A 112 6.30 -7.09 2.90
C HIS A 112 7.59 -7.78 2.46
N ARG A 113 7.76 -9.07 2.79
CA ARG A 113 8.92 -9.84 2.31
C ARG A 113 8.90 -10.02 0.79
N GLN A 114 7.74 -10.36 0.20
CA GLN A 114 7.62 -10.49 -1.25
C GLN A 114 7.94 -9.17 -1.98
N LEU A 115 7.48 -8.04 -1.44
CA LEU A 115 7.82 -6.71 -1.96
C LEU A 115 9.30 -6.38 -1.76
N ALA A 116 9.87 -6.73 -0.60
CA ALA A 116 11.29 -6.56 -0.33
C ALA A 116 12.15 -7.36 -1.32
N ASP A 117 11.81 -8.63 -1.58
CA ASP A 117 12.51 -9.47 -2.55
C ASP A 117 12.43 -8.85 -3.96
N LEU A 118 11.27 -8.32 -4.35
CA LEU A 118 11.09 -7.59 -5.60
C LEU A 118 11.98 -6.34 -5.65
N TYR A 119 12.06 -5.57 -4.56
CA TYR A 119 12.88 -4.36 -4.49
C TYR A 119 14.37 -4.68 -4.52
N ALA A 120 14.83 -5.64 -3.73
CA ALA A 120 16.23 -6.08 -3.73
C ALA A 120 16.67 -6.58 -5.10
N ALA A 121 15.80 -7.29 -5.83
CA ALA A 121 16.12 -7.79 -7.16
C ALA A 121 16.19 -6.70 -8.25
N ASN A 122 15.63 -5.50 -8.02
CA ASN A 122 15.44 -4.49 -9.08
C ASN A 122 15.98 -3.10 -8.75
N LEU A 123 16.32 -2.83 -7.48
CA LEU A 123 16.80 -1.54 -7.03
C LEU A 123 18.23 -1.64 -6.51
N THR A 124 18.96 -0.55 -6.69
CA THR A 124 20.25 -0.34 -6.03
C THR A 124 20.06 0.30 -4.65
N ASP A 125 21.06 0.17 -3.76
CA ASP A 125 21.04 0.84 -2.45
C ASP A 125 20.74 2.34 -2.52
N PRO A 126 21.35 3.13 -3.43
CA PRO A 126 21.03 4.56 -3.55
C PRO A 126 19.57 4.81 -3.91
N GLN A 127 19.01 4.04 -4.85
CA GLN A 127 17.60 4.18 -5.24
C GLN A 127 16.66 3.88 -4.07
N MET A 128 16.90 2.81 -3.31
CA MET A 128 16.08 2.49 -2.14
C MET A 128 16.16 3.59 -1.08
N ARG A 129 17.36 4.12 -0.81
CA ARG A 129 17.55 5.21 0.15
C ARG A 129 16.84 6.50 -0.30
N ASP A 130 16.89 6.84 -1.58
CA ASP A 130 16.19 8.00 -2.14
C ASP A 130 14.66 7.85 -2.05
N MET A 131 14.14 6.65 -2.34
CA MET A 131 12.70 6.36 -2.15
C MET A 131 12.30 6.50 -0.69
N MET A 132 13.06 5.90 0.23
CA MET A 132 12.78 6.01 1.66
C MET A 132 12.89 7.46 2.17
N ALA A 133 13.84 8.24 1.64
CA ALA A 133 13.96 9.66 1.98
C ALA A 133 12.71 10.44 1.56
N PHE A 134 12.19 10.21 0.34
CA PHE A 134 10.94 10.83 -0.11
C PHE A 134 9.73 10.36 0.72
N LEU A 135 9.59 9.05 0.95
CA LEU A 135 8.45 8.50 1.72
C LEU A 135 8.39 9.02 3.16
N ARG A 136 9.51 9.52 3.70
CA ARG A 136 9.60 10.14 5.01
C ARG A 136 9.27 11.64 5.02
N THR A 137 9.12 12.29 3.87
CA THR A 137 8.69 13.69 3.83
C THR A 137 7.19 13.81 4.14
N PRO A 138 6.70 14.98 4.58
CA PRO A 138 5.26 15.19 4.77
C PRO A 138 4.45 14.87 3.51
N THR A 139 4.96 15.24 2.33
CA THR A 139 4.34 14.94 1.03
C THR A 139 4.31 13.44 0.75
N GLY A 140 5.43 12.73 0.95
CA GLY A 140 5.50 11.28 0.74
C GLY A 140 4.54 10.51 1.66
N LEU A 141 4.50 10.85 2.95
CA LEU A 141 3.58 10.26 3.93
C LEU A 141 2.11 10.53 3.55
N LYS A 142 1.77 11.77 3.17
CA LYS A 142 0.43 12.14 2.72
C LYS A 142 0.03 11.37 1.46
N PHE A 143 0.95 11.21 0.51
CA PHE A 143 0.73 10.46 -0.72
C PHE A 143 0.43 8.99 -0.41
N VAL A 144 1.27 8.29 0.36
CA VAL A 144 1.05 6.88 0.74
C VAL A 144 -0.27 6.71 1.46
N ARG A 145 -0.55 7.55 2.46
CA ARG A 145 -1.80 7.50 3.20
C ARG A 145 -3.02 7.69 2.30
N SER A 146 -2.96 8.67 1.40
CA SER A 146 -4.07 8.97 0.49
C SER A 146 -4.29 7.85 -0.52
N MET A 147 -3.22 7.23 -1.03
CA MET A 147 -3.30 6.07 -1.92
C MET A 147 -3.99 4.89 -1.22
N MET A 148 -3.54 4.54 -0.02
CA MET A 148 -4.06 3.39 0.74
C MET A 148 -5.53 3.60 1.15
N LEU A 149 -5.91 4.81 1.55
CA LEU A 149 -7.28 5.12 1.96
C LEU A 149 -8.23 5.42 0.79
N SER A 150 -7.71 5.67 -0.43
CA SER A 150 -8.57 5.90 -1.60
C SER A 150 -8.80 4.63 -2.43
N SER A 151 -8.04 3.57 -2.19
CA SER A 151 -8.37 2.22 -2.61
C SER A 151 -9.56 1.75 -1.77
N SER A 152 -10.77 1.84 -2.32
CA SER A 152 -11.99 1.45 -1.60
C SER A 152 -12.13 -0.06 -1.44
N GLY A 153 -11.29 -0.87 -2.11
CA GLY A 153 -11.38 -2.34 -2.10
C GLY A 153 -12.77 -2.88 -2.50
N ALA A 154 -13.62 -2.02 -3.07
CA ALA A 154 -15.07 -2.23 -3.17
C ALA A 154 -15.48 -2.96 -4.46
N ASN A 155 -14.52 -3.38 -5.29
CA ASN A 155 -14.84 -4.08 -6.53
C ASN A 155 -15.15 -5.56 -6.24
N SER A 156 -16.45 -5.79 -6.11
CA SER A 156 -17.21 -7.05 -6.11
C SER A 156 -16.63 -8.23 -5.31
N ALA A 157 -17.20 -8.41 -4.11
CA ALA A 157 -17.12 -9.63 -3.32
C ALA A 157 -17.60 -10.90 -4.05
N GLU A 158 -18.21 -10.77 -5.24
CA GLU A 158 -18.80 -11.88 -5.99
C GLU A 158 -17.76 -12.89 -6.49
N ASP A 159 -16.53 -12.47 -6.83
CA ASP A 159 -15.54 -13.37 -7.44
C ASP A 159 -14.29 -13.69 -6.61
N LEU A 160 -14.10 -13.07 -5.43
CA LEU A 160 -12.96 -13.24 -4.49
C LEU A 160 -11.54 -13.21 -5.09
N LYS A 161 -11.40 -13.03 -6.40
CA LYS A 161 -10.18 -13.09 -7.18
C LYS A 161 -9.89 -11.71 -7.72
N LEU A 162 -8.97 -11.03 -7.04
CA LEU A 162 -8.42 -9.80 -7.57
C LEU A 162 -7.38 -10.13 -8.63
N THR A 163 -7.53 -9.51 -9.79
CA THR A 163 -6.57 -9.55 -10.89
C THR A 163 -5.57 -8.40 -10.75
N ALA A 164 -4.41 -8.54 -11.40
CA ALA A 164 -3.44 -7.45 -11.45
C ALA A 164 -4.02 -6.19 -12.14
N GLU A 165 -4.91 -6.36 -13.13
CA GLU A 165 -5.55 -5.26 -13.85
C GLU A 165 -6.52 -4.47 -12.95
N GLU A 166 -7.30 -5.15 -12.11
CA GLU A 166 -8.18 -4.49 -11.13
C GLU A 166 -7.36 -3.70 -10.10
N VAL A 167 -6.29 -4.30 -9.57
CA VAL A 167 -5.35 -3.60 -8.68
C VAL A 167 -4.73 -2.39 -9.38
N ALA A 168 -4.39 -2.49 -10.67
CA ALA A 168 -3.89 -1.37 -11.46
C ALA A 168 -4.94 -0.26 -11.66
N ALA A 169 -6.19 -0.63 -11.94
CA ALA A 169 -7.30 0.29 -12.10
C ALA A 169 -7.60 1.06 -10.80
N GLU A 170 -7.67 0.36 -9.67
CA GLU A 170 -7.84 0.96 -8.35
C GLU A 170 -6.70 1.90 -8.00
N ASN A 171 -5.45 1.49 -8.22
CA ASN A 171 -4.30 2.35 -7.96
C ASN A 171 -4.31 3.62 -8.84
N ARG A 172 -4.75 3.54 -10.09
CA ARG A 172 -4.91 4.72 -10.96
C ARG A 172 -6.00 5.65 -10.46
N ALA A 173 -7.14 5.10 -10.01
CA ALA A 173 -8.22 5.89 -9.43
C ALA A 173 -7.77 6.57 -8.11
N ALA A 174 -7.13 5.81 -7.22
CA ALA A 174 -6.58 6.32 -5.97
C ALA A 174 -5.51 7.40 -6.19
N ALA A 175 -4.64 7.23 -7.19
CA ALA A 175 -3.65 8.25 -7.57
C ALA A 175 -4.34 9.52 -8.06
N SER A 176 -5.34 9.40 -8.94
CA SER A 176 -6.13 10.54 -9.43
C SER A 176 -6.80 11.32 -8.29
N GLU A 177 -7.42 10.61 -7.34
CA GLU A 177 -8.04 11.24 -6.17
C GLU A 177 -7.02 11.86 -5.21
N THR A 178 -5.87 11.21 -5.01
CA THR A 178 -4.78 11.73 -4.20
C THR A 178 -4.24 13.03 -4.79
N MET A 179 -4.05 13.05 -6.11
CA MET A 179 -3.57 14.22 -6.85
C MET A 179 -4.44 15.46 -6.65
N LYS A 180 -5.77 15.29 -6.55
CA LYS A 180 -6.71 16.40 -6.27
C LYS A 180 -6.57 16.98 -4.86
N LYS A 181 -5.95 16.25 -3.93
CA LYS A 181 -5.81 16.63 -2.51
C LYS A 181 -4.44 17.25 -2.20
N LEU A 182 -3.53 17.31 -3.17
CA LEU A 182 -2.21 17.93 -3.02
C LEU A 182 -2.28 19.44 -3.28
N SER A 183 -1.54 20.20 -2.49
CA SER A 183 -1.21 21.60 -2.76
C SER A 183 -0.22 21.73 -3.91
N GLY A 184 -0.01 22.95 -4.41
CA GLY A 184 0.96 23.20 -5.48
C GLY A 184 2.40 22.81 -5.12
N ASP A 185 2.82 23.07 -3.88
CA ASP A 185 4.16 22.73 -3.40
C ASP A 185 4.35 21.21 -3.24
N GLU A 186 3.36 20.53 -2.67
CA GLU A 186 3.35 19.05 -2.55
C GLU A 186 3.35 18.39 -3.94
N TRP A 187 2.60 18.94 -4.90
CA TRP A 187 2.63 18.48 -6.29
C TRP A 187 4.02 18.62 -6.90
N LEU A 188 4.66 19.78 -6.73
CA LEU A 188 6.00 20.02 -7.26
C LEU A 188 7.04 19.07 -6.64
N GLU A 189 6.96 18.82 -5.33
CA GLU A 189 7.83 17.86 -4.64
C GLU A 189 7.63 16.43 -5.18
N LEU A 190 6.38 15.99 -5.34
CA LEU A 190 6.05 14.68 -5.92
C LEU A 190 6.56 14.57 -7.36
N MET A 191 6.44 15.61 -8.18
CA MET A 191 6.95 15.62 -9.56
C MET A 191 8.48 15.59 -9.62
N LYS A 192 9.17 16.28 -8.72
CA LYS A 192 10.63 16.19 -8.57
C LYS A 192 11.05 14.75 -8.22
N PHE A 193 10.35 14.11 -7.28
CA PHE A 193 10.59 12.71 -6.98
C PHE A 193 10.31 11.80 -8.18
N ALA A 194 9.14 11.94 -8.83
CA ALA A 194 8.73 11.09 -9.95
C ALA A 194 9.67 11.16 -11.17
N THR A 195 10.36 12.28 -11.36
CA THR A 195 11.34 12.48 -12.43
C THR A 195 12.76 12.03 -12.07
N SER A 196 13.05 11.81 -10.79
CA SER A 196 14.34 11.27 -10.33
C SER A 196 14.57 9.81 -10.77
N PRO A 197 15.82 9.31 -10.78
CA PRO A 197 16.10 7.89 -11.07
C PRO A 197 15.35 6.92 -10.15
N ALA A 198 15.18 7.28 -8.86
CA ALA A 198 14.40 6.50 -7.90
C ALA A 198 12.91 6.49 -8.27
N GLY A 199 12.31 7.65 -8.53
CA GLY A 199 10.89 7.72 -8.92
C GLY A 199 10.58 6.99 -10.23
N GLN A 200 11.49 7.03 -11.20
CA GLN A 200 11.38 6.25 -12.45
C GLN A 200 11.42 4.74 -12.17
N ALA A 201 12.36 4.27 -11.34
CA ALA A 201 12.44 2.87 -10.95
C ALA A 201 11.20 2.42 -10.17
N ASN A 202 10.67 3.26 -9.27
CA ASN A 202 9.44 2.97 -8.52
C ASN A 202 8.24 2.74 -9.45
N ARG A 203 8.07 3.57 -10.48
CA ARG A 203 6.98 3.40 -11.46
C ARG A 203 7.08 2.07 -12.20
N ALA A 204 8.28 1.68 -12.65
CA ALA A 204 8.49 0.39 -13.30
C ALA A 204 8.24 -0.80 -12.36
N LEU A 205 8.50 -0.63 -11.05
CA LEU A 205 8.23 -1.66 -10.05
C LEU A 205 6.75 -1.76 -9.66
N ALA A 206 6.02 -0.65 -9.69
CA ALA A 206 4.60 -0.65 -9.34
C ALA A 206 3.81 -1.65 -10.21
N GLU A 207 4.09 -1.73 -11.51
CA GLU A 207 3.48 -2.73 -12.41
C GLU A 207 3.84 -4.16 -12.01
N LYS A 208 5.11 -4.41 -11.62
CA LYS A 208 5.57 -5.73 -11.18
C LYS A 208 5.03 -6.14 -9.81
N ALA A 209 4.67 -5.17 -8.97
CA ALA A 209 4.13 -5.41 -7.63
C ALA A 209 2.64 -5.80 -7.66
N GLN A 210 1.89 -5.37 -8.69
CA GLN A 210 0.44 -5.61 -8.79
C GLN A 210 0.06 -7.10 -8.67
N PRO A 211 0.72 -8.06 -9.36
CA PRO A 211 0.40 -9.48 -9.20
C PRO A 211 0.67 -10.03 -7.79
N LEU A 212 1.69 -9.52 -7.08
CA LEU A 212 2.02 -9.93 -5.71
C LEU A 212 0.92 -9.49 -4.74
N VAL A 213 0.47 -8.24 -4.87
CA VAL A 213 -0.63 -7.69 -4.08
C VAL A 213 -1.93 -8.43 -4.38
N ALA A 214 -2.26 -8.62 -5.67
CA ALA A 214 -3.47 -9.33 -6.10
C ALA A 214 -3.52 -10.78 -5.57
N THR A 215 -2.40 -11.52 -5.67
CA THR A 215 -2.29 -12.89 -5.15
C THR A 215 -2.45 -12.92 -3.63
N SER A 216 -1.80 -12.00 -2.92
CA SER A 216 -1.88 -11.91 -1.45
C SER A 216 -3.29 -11.57 -0.98
N MET A 217 -3.93 -10.59 -1.60
CA MET A 217 -5.30 -10.20 -1.26
C MET A 217 -6.30 -11.32 -1.57
N THR A 218 -6.18 -11.99 -2.71
CA THR A 218 -7.01 -13.16 -3.04
C THR A 218 -6.86 -14.27 -2.00
N ALA A 219 -5.63 -14.56 -1.56
CA ALA A 219 -5.39 -15.55 -0.52
C ALA A 219 -6.00 -15.14 0.84
N ILE A 220 -5.91 -13.87 1.20
CA ILE A 220 -6.53 -13.32 2.43
C ILE A 220 -8.05 -13.45 2.35
N MET A 221 -8.68 -12.99 1.27
CA MET A 221 -10.12 -13.01 1.11
C MET A 221 -10.68 -14.44 1.04
N THR A 222 -9.96 -15.36 0.39
CA THR A 222 -10.31 -16.78 0.38
C THR A 222 -10.33 -17.37 1.80
N GLU A 223 -9.30 -17.05 2.61
CA GLU A 223 -9.24 -17.49 4.00
C GLU A 223 -10.31 -16.83 4.86
N PHE A 224 -10.56 -15.54 4.66
CA PHE A 224 -11.61 -14.79 5.35
C PHE A 224 -12.99 -15.41 5.13
N THR A 225 -13.37 -15.66 3.87
CA THR A 225 -14.65 -16.29 3.53
C THR A 225 -14.82 -17.65 4.21
N LYS A 226 -13.78 -18.49 4.24
CA LYS A 226 -13.81 -19.79 4.95
C LYS A 226 -14.07 -19.64 6.44
N ARG A 227 -13.62 -18.54 7.05
CA ARG A 227 -13.78 -18.29 8.50
C ARG A 227 -15.09 -17.60 8.83
N MET A 228 -15.74 -16.96 7.86
CA MET A 228 -17.04 -16.33 8.07
C MET A 228 -18.16 -17.35 8.32
N GLU A 229 -18.16 -18.51 7.65
CA GLU A 229 -19.18 -19.54 7.86
C GLU A 229 -19.30 -19.99 9.33
N PRO A 230 -18.24 -20.46 10.02
CA PRO A 230 -18.36 -20.84 11.42
C PRO A 230 -18.67 -19.66 12.35
N ILE A 231 -18.23 -18.43 12.02
CA ILE A 231 -18.61 -17.22 12.77
C ILE A 231 -20.12 -16.98 12.71
N THR A 232 -20.70 -17.06 11.51
CA THR A 232 -22.12 -16.87 11.27
C THR A 232 -22.94 -17.93 12.00
N MET A 233 -22.52 -19.20 11.93
CA MET A 233 -23.22 -20.31 12.61
C MET A 233 -23.16 -20.17 14.14
N ASP A 234 -22.01 -19.83 14.72
CA ASP A 234 -21.86 -19.61 16.16
C ASP A 234 -22.75 -18.45 16.66
N ILE A 235 -22.86 -17.37 15.88
CA ILE A 235 -23.78 -16.27 16.20
C ILE A 235 -25.23 -16.78 16.17
N LEU A 236 -25.63 -17.51 15.13
CA LEU A 236 -27.00 -18.02 14.97
C LEU A 236 -27.38 -18.94 16.13
N GLU A 237 -26.50 -19.88 16.49
CA GLU A 237 -26.68 -20.75 17.64
C GLU A 237 -26.87 -19.98 18.95
N SER A 238 -26.14 -18.87 19.13
CA SER A 238 -26.27 -18.03 20.32
C SER A 238 -27.67 -17.41 20.45
N TYR A 239 -28.27 -17.01 19.33
CA TYR A 239 -29.65 -16.49 19.31
C TYR A 239 -30.69 -17.58 19.53
N ILE A 240 -30.51 -18.76 18.92
CA ILE A 240 -31.41 -19.90 19.11
C ILE A 240 -31.46 -20.32 20.58
N LYS A 241 -30.30 -20.43 21.23
CA LYS A 241 -30.20 -20.77 22.67
C LYS A 241 -30.90 -19.72 23.52
N ALA A 242 -30.66 -18.43 23.28
CA ALA A 242 -31.27 -17.34 24.04
C ALA A 242 -32.80 -17.24 23.90
N LYS A 243 -33.39 -17.79 22.84
CA LYS A 243 -34.85 -17.84 22.62
C LYS A 243 -35.52 -19.04 23.31
N ALA A 244 -34.74 -20.06 23.67
CA ALA A 244 -35.22 -21.27 24.32
C ALA A 244 -35.29 -21.15 25.86
N ASP A 245 -34.53 -20.20 26.42
CA ASP A 245 -34.50 -19.85 27.85
C ASP A 245 -35.57 -18.80 28.21
#